data_AF-A0A7U6B828-F1
#
_entry.id   AF-A0A7U6B828-F1
#
_cell.length_a   1.000
_cell.length_b   1.000
_cell.length_c   1.000
_cell.angle_alpha   90.00
_cell.angle_beta   90.00
_cell.angle_gamma   90.00
#
_symmetry.space_group_name_H-M   'P 1'
#
loop_
_entity.id
_entity.type
_entity.pdbx_description
1 polymer ?
#
loop_
_entity_poly.entity_id
_entity_poly.type
_entity_poly.pdbx_seq_one_letter_code
_entity_poly.pdbx_strand_id
1 'polypeptide(L)'
;MLTGCATAYVDTMTKEVAVADYKKPAQIKPVTVSFEFQTKGAPNSRATEFLKTQVVEQVVGSGLFKDAGGAADAGKLQVVLNNVAVDGQNPAAAGFVTGLTFGAVGSTVTDGYVCTISYLPPGQSQPVQVAARHAIHTTVGASGAPANAEKSPNMETAVRKMTRDVVSTALRDLSNAPAFN
;
A
#
# COMPACT_ATOMS: atom_id res chain seq x y z
N MET A 1 27.91 -14.13 18.52
CA MET A 1 26.51 -13.65 18.48
C MET A 1 25.77 -14.44 17.42
N LEU A 2 24.77 -15.24 17.79
CA LEU A 2 23.91 -15.92 16.82
C LEU A 2 22.96 -14.87 16.22
N THR A 3 23.33 -14.29 15.09
CA THR A 3 22.37 -13.54 14.27
C THR A 3 21.39 -14.54 13.66
N GLY A 4 20.19 -14.67 14.24
CA GLY A 4 19.12 -15.41 13.60
C GLY A 4 18.80 -14.74 12.26
N CYS A 5 18.89 -15.48 11.15
CA CYS A 5 18.55 -14.97 9.83
C CYS A 5 17.09 -14.51 9.83
N ALA A 6 16.85 -13.23 9.52
CA ALA A 6 15.51 -12.72 9.32
C ALA A 6 15.04 -13.03 7.90
N THR A 7 13.85 -13.61 7.76
CA THR A 7 13.23 -13.90 6.46
C THR A 7 11.93 -13.12 6.33
N ALA A 8 11.80 -12.35 5.25
CA ALA A 8 10.60 -11.60 4.91
C ALA A 8 9.65 -12.43 4.05
N TYR A 9 8.36 -12.31 4.31
CA TYR A 9 7.27 -12.91 3.55
C TYR A 9 6.21 -11.85 3.25
N VAL A 10 5.71 -11.82 2.02
CA VAL A 10 4.66 -10.90 1.58
C VAL A 10 3.32 -11.62 1.70
N ASP A 11 2.34 -10.99 2.34
CA ASP A 11 0.98 -11.54 2.43
C ASP A 11 0.38 -11.74 1.02
N THR A 12 -0.41 -12.81 0.85
CA THR A 12 -1.00 -13.17 -0.46
C THR A 12 -2.52 -12.98 -0.52
N MET A 13 -3.15 -12.47 0.55
CA MET A 13 -4.58 -12.15 0.55
C MET A 13 -4.86 -10.91 -0.31
N THR A 14 -3.94 -9.95 -0.30
CA THR A 14 -3.94 -8.83 -1.24
C THR A 14 -2.97 -9.13 -2.37
N LYS A 15 -3.43 -8.96 -3.61
CA LYS A 15 -2.63 -9.26 -4.81
C LYS A 15 -2.69 -8.07 -5.75
N GLU A 16 -1.67 -7.95 -6.59
CA GLU A 16 -1.70 -7.03 -7.72
C GLU A 16 -2.99 -7.21 -8.53
N VAL A 17 -3.68 -6.10 -8.78
CA VAL A 17 -4.84 -6.05 -9.66
C VAL A 17 -4.37 -5.61 -11.05
N ALA A 18 -4.76 -6.35 -12.09
CA ALA A 18 -4.38 -5.99 -13.45
C ALA A 18 -5.09 -4.71 -13.89
N VAL A 19 -4.41 -3.88 -14.68
CA VAL A 19 -4.96 -2.59 -15.18
C VAL A 19 -6.25 -2.78 -16.00
N ALA A 20 -6.43 -3.95 -16.61
CA ALA A 20 -7.63 -4.33 -17.36
C ALA A 20 -8.87 -4.51 -16.46
N ASP A 21 -8.67 -4.78 -15.17
CA ASP A 21 -9.76 -4.99 -14.20
C ASP A 21 -10.23 -3.67 -13.55
N TYR A 22 -9.63 -2.54 -13.93
CA TYR A 22 -10.07 -1.22 -13.49
C TYR A 22 -11.25 -0.73 -14.31
N LYS A 23 -12.25 -0.17 -13.63
CA LYS A 23 -13.35 0.53 -14.30
C LYS A 23 -12.85 1.88 -14.80
N LYS A 24 -12.62 1.99 -16.10
CA LYS A 24 -12.09 3.23 -16.70
C LYS A 24 -13.16 4.33 -16.70
N PRO A 25 -12.83 5.56 -16.28
CA PRO A 25 -13.76 6.68 -16.38
C PRO A 25 -14.02 7.01 -17.86
N ALA A 26 -15.21 7.50 -18.18
CA ALA A 26 -15.56 7.91 -19.54
C ALA A 26 -14.66 9.06 -20.04
N GLN A 27 -14.15 9.89 -19.11
CA GLN A 27 -13.19 10.95 -19.40
C GLN A 27 -12.03 10.88 -18.40
N ILE A 28 -10.82 10.67 -18.92
CA ILE A 28 -9.60 10.69 -18.12
C ILE A 28 -9.26 12.15 -17.77
N LYS A 29 -9.18 12.45 -16.48
CA LYS A 29 -8.90 13.80 -15.98
C LYS A 29 -7.42 13.96 -15.62
N PRO A 30 -6.82 15.15 -15.84
CA PRO A 30 -5.46 15.43 -15.39
C PRO A 30 -5.41 15.43 -13.86
N VAL A 31 -4.35 14.87 -13.29
CA VAL A 31 -4.18 14.79 -11.84
C VAL A 31 -2.76 15.14 -11.42
N THR A 32 -2.64 15.89 -10.34
CA THR A 32 -1.39 16.08 -9.61
C THR A 32 -1.31 15.03 -8.52
N VAL A 33 -0.31 14.15 -8.60
CA VAL A 33 -0.11 13.06 -7.64
C VAL A 33 0.83 13.50 -6.53
N SER A 34 0.42 13.31 -5.28
CA SER A 34 1.29 13.36 -4.12
C SER A 34 1.35 11.98 -3.45
N PHE A 35 2.54 11.61 -2.98
CA PHE A 35 2.75 10.36 -2.25
C PHE A 35 3.46 10.66 -0.93
N GLU A 36 2.98 10.06 0.15
CA GLU A 36 3.61 10.08 1.46
C GLU A 36 3.63 8.68 2.06
N PHE A 37 4.80 8.27 2.53
CA PHE A 37 4.92 7.11 3.40
C PHE A 37 4.91 7.57 4.86
N GLN A 38 4.16 6.87 5.70
CA GLN A 38 4.10 7.10 7.13
C GLN A 38 4.52 5.85 7.91
N THR A 39 5.15 6.06 9.06
CA THR A 39 5.36 5.03 10.07
C THR A 39 4.57 5.41 11.30
N LYS A 40 3.56 4.60 11.66
CA LYS A 40 2.65 4.86 12.78
C LYS A 40 2.00 6.25 12.71
N GLY A 41 1.64 6.67 11.50
CA GLY A 41 1.03 7.98 11.24
C GLY A 41 2.00 9.17 11.15
N ALA A 42 3.29 8.98 11.43
CA ALA A 42 4.29 10.04 11.28
C ALA A 42 4.95 9.98 9.88
N PRO A 43 5.18 11.12 9.20
CA PRO A 43 5.85 11.14 7.91
C PRO A 43 7.25 10.50 7.94
N ASN A 44 7.56 9.73 6.90
CA ASN A 44 8.87 9.08 6.72
C ASN A 44 9.40 9.45 5.32
N SER A 45 10.23 10.51 5.26
CA SER A 45 10.76 11.04 4.01
C SER A 45 11.60 10.02 3.25
N ARG A 46 12.41 9.22 3.95
CA ARG A 46 13.27 8.19 3.32
C ARG A 46 12.45 7.13 2.59
N ALA A 47 11.41 6.59 3.25
CA ALA A 47 10.52 5.61 2.62
C ALA A 47 9.66 6.26 1.51
N THR A 48 9.31 7.53 1.68
CA THR A 48 8.60 8.32 0.66
C THR A 48 9.45 8.43 -0.60
N GLU A 49 10.69 8.91 -0.50
CA GLU A 49 11.63 9.02 -1.63
C GLU A 49 11.88 7.67 -2.29
N PHE A 50 12.02 6.62 -1.49
CA PHE A 50 12.29 5.26 -1.97
C PHE A 50 11.16 4.67 -2.82
N LEU A 51 9.90 4.98 -2.52
CA LEU A 51 8.72 4.41 -3.20
C LEU A 51 8.02 5.38 -4.16
N LYS A 52 8.33 6.68 -4.11
CA LYS A 52 7.62 7.72 -4.86
C LYS A 52 7.53 7.42 -6.36
N THR A 53 8.66 7.09 -6.99
CA THR A 53 8.69 6.81 -8.44
C THR A 53 7.76 5.65 -8.79
N GLN A 54 7.86 4.53 -8.06
CA GLN A 54 7.01 3.36 -8.26
C GLN A 54 5.52 3.70 -8.14
N VAL A 55 5.14 4.44 -7.09
CA VAL A 55 3.73 4.79 -6.85
C VAL A 55 3.21 5.74 -7.93
N VAL A 56 3.99 6.75 -8.32
CA VAL A 56 3.59 7.70 -9.36
C VAL A 56 3.45 6.99 -10.71
N GLU A 57 4.41 6.14 -11.08
CA GLU A 57 4.35 5.35 -12.32
C GLU A 57 3.13 4.42 -12.34
N GLN A 58 2.81 3.79 -11.20
CA GLN A 58 1.64 2.92 -11.09
C GLN A 58 0.32 3.68 -11.20
N VAL A 59 0.23 4.88 -10.61
CA VAL A 59 -0.93 5.76 -10.76
C VAL A 59 -1.10 6.20 -12.21
N VAL A 60 -0.04 6.67 -12.87
CA VAL A 60 -0.10 7.13 -14.27
C VAL A 60 -0.39 5.95 -15.21
N GLY A 61 0.28 4.81 -14.99
CA GLY A 61 0.07 3.57 -15.74
C GLY A 61 -1.28 2.90 -15.50
N SER A 62 -2.03 3.32 -14.47
CA SER A 62 -3.38 2.81 -14.21
C SER A 62 -4.38 3.16 -15.30
N GLY A 63 -4.13 4.19 -16.11
CA GLY A 63 -5.08 4.73 -17.09
C GLY A 63 -6.38 5.28 -16.47
N LEU A 64 -6.42 5.50 -15.15
CA LEU A 64 -7.51 6.21 -14.46
C LEU A 64 -7.33 7.72 -14.54
N PHE A 65 -6.08 8.16 -14.71
CA PHE A 65 -5.69 9.57 -14.73
C PHE A 65 -4.72 9.85 -15.88
N LYS A 66 -4.63 11.14 -16.24
CA LYS A 66 -3.55 11.67 -17.07
C LYS A 66 -2.61 12.47 -16.17
N ASP A 67 -1.31 12.43 -16.43
CA ASP A 67 -0.38 13.33 -15.75
C ASP A 67 -0.77 14.79 -16.03
N ALA A 68 -0.91 15.57 -14.97
CA ALA A 68 -1.26 16.98 -15.06
C ALA A 68 -0.12 17.85 -15.61
N GLY A 69 1.15 17.43 -15.51
CA GLY A 69 2.29 18.23 -15.97
C GLY A 69 2.32 19.67 -15.42
N GLY A 70 1.69 19.92 -14.25
CA GLY A 70 1.56 21.26 -13.66
C GLY A 70 0.33 22.07 -14.08
N ALA A 71 -0.68 21.47 -14.71
CA ALA A 71 -1.93 22.16 -15.04
C ALA A 71 -2.65 22.70 -13.79
N ALA A 72 -3.07 23.97 -13.84
CA ALA A 72 -3.71 24.67 -12.72
C ALA A 72 -5.06 24.06 -12.32
N ASP A 73 -5.79 23.48 -13.29
CA ASP A 73 -7.11 22.89 -13.10
C ASP A 73 -7.06 21.36 -12.91
N ALA A 74 -5.91 20.82 -12.52
CA ALA A 74 -5.76 19.39 -12.26
C ALA A 74 -6.45 18.96 -10.96
N GLY A 75 -6.98 17.74 -10.96
CA GLY A 75 -7.43 17.10 -9.73
C GLY A 75 -6.24 16.85 -8.80
N LYS A 76 -6.50 16.61 -7.52
CA LYS A 76 -5.45 16.24 -6.56
C LYS A 76 -5.63 14.78 -6.18
N LEU A 77 -4.60 13.97 -6.38
CA LEU A 77 -4.57 12.60 -5.90
C LEU A 77 -3.50 12.48 -4.84
N GLN A 78 -3.93 12.28 -3.59
CA GLN A 78 -3.05 11.97 -2.48
C GLN A 78 -3.04 10.47 -2.25
N VAL A 79 -1.85 9.88 -2.22
CA VAL A 79 -1.62 8.49 -1.83
C VAL A 79 -0.83 8.48 -0.53
N VAL A 80 -1.41 7.95 0.54
CA VAL A 80 -0.73 7.76 1.83
C VAL A 80 -0.57 6.28 2.10
N LEU A 81 0.66 5.81 2.28
CA LEU A 81 0.95 4.45 2.69
C LEU A 81 1.50 4.46 4.12
N ASN A 82 0.71 3.97 5.08
CA ASN A 82 1.07 4.00 6.49
C ASN A 82 1.42 2.59 6.99
N ASN A 83 2.63 2.38 7.51
CA ASN A 83 2.98 1.21 8.30
C ASN A 83 2.37 1.36 9.70
N VAL A 84 1.37 0.55 10.00
CA VAL A 84 0.62 0.53 11.26
C VAL A 84 1.05 -0.63 12.14
N ALA A 85 1.13 -0.37 13.46
CA ALA A 85 1.34 -1.42 14.43
C ALA A 85 0.15 -2.40 14.43
N VAL A 86 0.44 -3.70 14.36
CA VAL A 86 -0.53 -4.79 14.43
C VAL A 86 -0.53 -5.35 15.86
N ASP A 87 -0.96 -4.53 16.81
CA ASP A 87 -0.96 -4.82 18.25
C ASP A 87 -2.38 -4.95 18.85
N GLY A 88 -3.40 -4.95 17.99
CA GLY A 88 -4.82 -5.06 18.38
C GLY A 88 -5.40 -3.81 19.04
N GLN A 89 -4.58 -2.81 19.38
CA GLN A 89 -5.02 -1.54 19.98
C GLN A 89 -5.21 -0.44 18.94
N ASN A 90 -4.57 -0.56 17.78
CA ASN A 90 -4.74 0.39 16.69
C ASN A 90 -6.00 0.06 15.86
N PRO A 91 -7.04 0.91 15.84
CA PRO A 91 -8.23 0.68 15.01
C PRO A 91 -7.90 0.71 13.51
N ALA A 92 -6.85 1.44 13.11
CA ALA A 92 -6.34 1.40 11.74
C ALA A 92 -5.72 0.04 11.39
N ALA A 93 -5.44 -0.82 12.37
CA ALA A 93 -4.97 -2.20 12.16
C ALA A 93 -6.08 -3.26 12.24
N ALA A 94 -7.34 -2.86 12.47
CA ALA A 94 -8.48 -3.79 12.46
C ALA A 94 -8.57 -4.54 11.11
N GLY A 95 -8.49 -5.87 11.15
CA GLY A 95 -8.48 -6.74 9.96
C GLY A 95 -7.11 -7.28 9.57
N PHE A 96 -6.01 -6.87 10.21
CA PHE A 96 -4.76 -7.63 10.16
C PHE A 96 -4.83 -8.78 11.17
N VAL A 97 -4.53 -10.01 10.71
CA VAL A 97 -4.37 -11.15 11.62
C VAL A 97 -3.04 -10.99 12.37
N THR A 98 -3.10 -10.94 13.69
CA THR A 98 -1.94 -10.79 14.58
C THR A 98 -1.12 -12.09 14.58
N GLY A 99 -0.05 -12.13 13.79
CA GLY A 99 0.85 -13.28 13.68
C GLY A 99 1.95 -13.35 14.75
N LEU A 100 1.72 -12.87 15.97
CA LEU A 100 2.75 -12.88 17.02
C LEU A 100 2.80 -14.27 17.69
N THR A 101 3.55 -15.21 17.12
CA THR A 101 3.92 -16.45 17.83
C THR A 101 5.25 -16.25 18.54
N PHE A 102 5.23 -15.97 19.85
CA PHE A 102 6.43 -15.98 20.69
C PHE A 102 6.65 -17.40 21.23
N GLY A 103 7.73 -18.06 20.81
CA GLY A 103 8.12 -19.39 21.31
C GLY A 103 9.59 -19.70 21.02
N ALA A 104 10.14 -20.69 21.72
CA ALA A 104 11.57 -21.08 21.66
C ALA A 104 12.05 -21.55 20.26
N VAL A 105 11.17 -21.62 19.26
CA VAL A 105 11.42 -22.06 17.88
C VAL A 105 11.49 -20.89 16.89
N GLY A 106 11.40 -19.65 17.38
CA GLY A 106 11.51 -18.40 16.62
C GLY A 106 10.27 -17.52 16.75
N SER A 107 10.36 -16.31 16.19
CA SER A 107 9.32 -15.29 16.31
C SER A 107 8.91 -14.75 14.95
N THR A 108 7.62 -14.49 14.79
CA THR A 108 7.06 -13.80 13.62
C THR A 108 6.59 -12.40 14.03
N VAL A 109 7.00 -11.39 13.28
CA VAL A 109 6.56 -10.00 13.41
C VAL A 109 5.76 -9.64 12.16
N THR A 110 4.59 -9.04 12.32
CA THR A 110 3.77 -8.56 11.21
C THR A 110 3.80 -7.04 11.16
N ASP A 111 4.25 -6.50 10.03
CA ASP A 111 4.10 -5.09 9.65
C ASP A 111 2.82 -4.95 8.82
N GLY A 112 1.86 -4.17 9.32
CA GLY A 112 0.60 -3.88 8.62
C GLY A 112 0.71 -2.59 7.82
N TYR A 113 0.15 -2.55 6.62
CA TYR A 113 0.21 -1.40 5.73
C TYR A 113 -1.19 -1.00 5.29
N VAL A 114 -1.56 0.26 5.50
CA VAL A 114 -2.81 0.83 5.01
C VAL A 114 -2.48 1.86 3.93
N CYS A 115 -2.92 1.58 2.71
CA CYS A 115 -2.85 2.51 1.59
C CYS A 115 -4.17 3.26 1.48
N THR A 116 -4.15 4.56 1.74
CA THR A 116 -5.30 5.45 1.58
C THR A 116 -5.09 6.29 0.33
N ILE A 117 -6.06 6.24 -0.59
CA ILE A 117 -6.11 7.13 -1.74
C ILE A 117 -7.22 8.14 -1.53
N SER A 118 -6.89 9.42 -1.64
CA SER A 118 -7.83 10.53 -1.60
C SER A 118 -7.75 11.29 -2.92
N TYR A 119 -8.84 11.27 -3.69
CA TYR A 119 -8.95 11.99 -4.95
C TYR A 119 -9.92 13.16 -4.82
N LEU A 120 -9.44 14.37 -5.06
CA LEU A 120 -10.26 15.57 -5.16
C LEU A 120 -10.38 15.99 -6.62
N PRO A 121 -11.55 15.84 -7.26
CA PRO A 121 -11.78 16.35 -8.60
C PRO A 121 -11.65 17.88 -8.66
N PRO A 122 -11.25 18.45 -9.82
CA PRO A 122 -11.25 19.89 -10.01
C PRO A 122 -12.61 20.51 -9.70
N GLY A 123 -12.62 21.62 -8.96
CA GLY A 123 -13.85 22.35 -8.63
C GLY A 123 -14.78 21.68 -7.61
N GLN A 124 -14.41 20.52 -7.05
CA GLN A 124 -15.16 19.88 -5.98
C GLN A 124 -14.54 20.16 -4.60
N SER A 125 -15.36 20.06 -3.56
CA SER A 125 -14.95 20.27 -2.16
C SER A 125 -14.79 18.97 -1.36
N GLN A 126 -15.37 17.87 -1.84
CA GLN A 126 -15.36 16.58 -1.16
C GLN A 126 -14.49 15.58 -1.92
N PRO A 127 -13.45 15.01 -1.28
CA PRO A 127 -12.65 13.99 -1.92
C PRO A 127 -13.36 12.63 -1.91
N VAL A 128 -13.11 11.83 -2.94
CA VAL A 128 -13.39 10.39 -2.95
C VAL A 128 -12.24 9.70 -2.23
N GLN A 129 -12.53 8.97 -1.16
CA GLN A 129 -11.52 8.28 -0.37
C GLN A 129 -11.76 6.78 -0.34
N VAL A 130 -10.71 6.01 -0.58
CA VAL A 130 -10.70 4.55 -0.48
C VAL A 130 -9.44 4.11 0.26
N ALA A 131 -9.48 2.91 0.83
CA ALA A 131 -8.33 2.34 1.51
C ALA A 131 -8.20 0.84 1.23
N ALA A 132 -6.97 0.38 1.04
CA ALA A 132 -6.60 -1.03 0.92
C ALA A 132 -5.55 -1.39 1.97
N ARG A 133 -5.46 -2.67 2.33
CA ARG A 133 -4.61 -3.20 3.40
C ARG A 133 -3.65 -4.25 2.85
N HIS A 134 -2.46 -4.34 3.42
CA HIS A 134 -1.48 -5.38 3.09
C HIS A 134 -0.56 -5.66 4.28
N ALA A 135 0.06 -6.82 4.35
CA ALA A 135 1.04 -7.14 5.39
C ALA A 135 2.37 -7.65 4.83
N ILE A 136 3.44 -7.44 5.59
CA ILE A 136 4.71 -8.16 5.47
C ILE A 136 4.95 -8.88 6.79
N HIS A 137 5.34 -10.14 6.73
CA HIS A 137 5.70 -10.94 7.88
C HIS A 137 7.21 -11.17 7.90
N THR A 138 7.84 -10.88 9.02
CA THR A 138 9.25 -11.15 9.25
C THR A 138 9.39 -12.26 10.28
N THR A 139 9.98 -13.38 9.86
CA THR A 139 10.34 -14.46 10.79
C THR A 139 11.80 -14.34 11.20
N VAL A 140 12.10 -14.62 12.47
CA VAL A 140 13.46 -14.68 13.01
C VAL A 140 13.65 -16.03 13.69
N GLY A 141 14.71 -16.75 13.29
CA GLY A 141 15.01 -18.10 13.81
C GLY A 141 14.41 -19.21 12.94
N ALA A 142 14.29 -20.42 13.51
CA ALA A 142 13.81 -21.62 12.81
C ALA A 142 12.27 -21.68 12.68
N SER A 143 11.64 -20.54 12.41
CA SER A 143 10.19 -20.47 12.20
C SER A 143 9.84 -20.82 10.75
N GLY A 144 8.75 -21.57 10.57
CA GLY A 144 8.19 -21.86 9.27
C GLY A 144 7.60 -20.62 8.60
N ALA A 145 7.34 -20.71 7.28
CA ALA A 145 6.65 -19.67 6.55
C ALA A 145 5.24 -19.44 7.13
N PRO A 146 4.79 -18.18 7.29
CA PRO A 146 3.41 -17.89 7.68
C PRO A 146 2.42 -18.46 6.67
N ALA A 147 1.27 -18.92 7.16
CA ALA A 147 0.17 -19.31 6.28
C ALA A 147 -0.27 -18.10 5.45
N ASN A 148 -0.51 -18.29 4.15
CA ASN A 148 -0.90 -17.24 3.19
C ASN A 148 0.17 -16.17 2.92
N ALA A 149 1.45 -16.48 3.11
CA ALA A 149 2.53 -15.56 2.75
C ALA A 149 3.55 -16.19 1.79
N GLU A 150 4.05 -15.40 0.86
CA GLU A 150 5.08 -15.79 -0.11
C GLU A 150 6.45 -15.31 0.35
N LYS A 151 7.46 -16.19 0.35
CA LYS A 151 8.82 -15.83 0.74
C LYS A 151 9.39 -14.78 -0.22
N SER A 152 9.90 -13.68 0.33
CA SER A 152 10.62 -12.67 -0.44
C SER A 152 12.13 -12.89 -0.38
N PRO A 153 12.88 -12.60 -1.47
CA PRO A 153 14.35 -12.70 -1.47
C PRO A 153 15.01 -11.79 -0.41
N ASN A 154 14.43 -10.61 -0.19
CA ASN A 154 14.89 -9.64 0.80
C ASN A 154 13.76 -8.64 1.13
N MET A 155 13.98 -7.80 2.14
CA MET A 155 12.98 -6.81 2.58
C MET A 155 12.67 -5.76 1.51
N GLU A 156 13.65 -5.40 0.68
CA GLU A 156 13.42 -4.43 -0.40
C GLU A 156 12.39 -4.94 -1.41
N THR A 157 12.59 -6.16 -1.90
CA THR A 157 11.65 -6.83 -2.81
C THR A 157 10.28 -6.99 -2.15
N ALA A 158 10.24 -7.30 -0.85
CA ALA A 158 8.99 -7.42 -0.11
C ALA A 158 8.20 -6.11 -0.07
N VAL A 159 8.85 -4.99 0.30
CA VAL A 159 8.22 -3.67 0.39
C VAL A 159 7.76 -3.18 -0.99
N ARG A 160 8.56 -3.39 -2.03
CA ARG A 160 8.17 -3.01 -3.41
C ARG A 160 6.97 -3.80 -3.90
N LYS A 161 6.95 -5.11 -3.68
CA LYS A 161 5.82 -5.98 -4.04
C LYS A 161 4.56 -5.59 -3.26
N MET A 162 4.64 -5.51 -1.94
CA MET A 162 3.54 -5.06 -1.08
C MET A 162 2.97 -3.71 -1.54
N THR A 163 3.84 -2.73 -1.82
CA THR A 163 3.41 -1.41 -2.28
C THR A 163 2.65 -1.50 -3.60
N ARG A 164 3.13 -2.32 -4.54
CA ARG A 164 2.46 -2.55 -5.83
C ARG A 164 1.08 -3.18 -5.64
N ASP A 165 1.01 -4.26 -4.87
CA ASP A 165 -0.21 -5.01 -4.60
C ASP A 165 -1.27 -4.10 -3.94
N VAL A 166 -0.89 -3.37 -2.89
CA VAL A 166 -1.84 -2.53 -2.13
C VAL A 166 -2.30 -1.30 -2.90
N VAL A 167 -1.41 -0.65 -3.67
CA VAL A 167 -1.76 0.53 -4.48
C VAL A 167 -2.69 0.13 -5.63
N SER A 168 -2.43 -1.00 -6.32
CA SER A 168 -3.31 -1.48 -7.39
C SER A 168 -4.72 -1.81 -6.88
N THR A 169 -4.80 -2.41 -5.69
CA THR A 169 -6.07 -2.70 -5.02
C THR A 169 -6.82 -1.41 -4.67
N ALA A 170 -6.14 -0.42 -4.08
CA ALA A 170 -6.76 0.87 -3.78
C ALA A 170 -7.20 1.62 -5.06
N LEU A 171 -6.43 1.55 -6.14
CA LEU A 171 -6.82 2.15 -7.43
C LEU A 171 -8.03 1.46 -8.06
N ARG A 172 -8.11 0.13 -7.98
CA ARG A 172 -9.31 -0.62 -8.36
C ARG A 172 -10.52 -0.15 -7.55
N ASP A 173 -10.38 -0.02 -6.24
CA ASP A 173 -11.49 0.40 -5.37
C ASP A 173 -11.93 1.82 -5.67
N LEU A 174 -10.98 2.73 -5.90
CA LEU A 174 -11.28 4.09 -6.37
C LEU A 174 -12.04 4.05 -7.70
N SER A 175 -11.58 3.24 -8.66
CA SER A 175 -12.21 3.12 -9.96
C SER A 175 -13.64 2.58 -9.89
N ASN A 176 -13.98 1.82 -8.85
CA ASN A 176 -15.33 1.31 -8.63
C ASN A 176 -16.19 2.21 -7.73
N ALA A 177 -15.60 3.25 -7.12
CA ALA A 177 -16.35 4.16 -6.27
C ALA A 177 -17.39 4.96 -7.10
N PRO A 178 -18.65 5.03 -6.67
CA PRO A 178 -19.69 5.77 -7.39
C PRO A 178 -19.36 7.25 -7.58
N ALA A 179 -18.69 7.88 -6.61
CA ALA A 179 -18.31 9.29 -6.68
C ALA A 179 -17.10 9.57 -7.58
N PHE A 180 -16.41 8.53 -8.08
CA PHE A 180 -15.27 8.68 -9.00
C PHE A 180 -15.70 8.75 -10.47
N ASN A 181 -16.75 8.00 -10.86
CA ASN A 181 -17.23 7.90 -12.24
C ASN A 181 -18.39 8.83 -12.55
#